data_AF-A0A225M8D7-F1
#
_entry.id   AF-A0A225M8D7-F1
#
_cell.length_a   1.000
_cell.length_b   1.000
_cell.length_c   1.000
_cell.angle_alpha   90.00
_cell.angle_beta   90.00
_cell.angle_gamma   90.00
#
_symmetry.space_group_name_H-M   'P 1'
#
loop_
_entity.id
_entity.type
_entity.pdbx_description
1 polymer ?
#
loop_
_entity_poly.entity_id
_entity_poly.type
_entity_poly.pdbx_seq_one_letter_code
_entity_poly.pdbx_strand_id
1 'polypeptide(L)'
;MPKLKPGTIHPTLEEDASIQRGIAADPDAMEFGEADAKRAKRMGRPRLDAPKVPVTIRYDQDVIDAFRATGDGWQTRMNAALREWLRDHEAA
;
A
#
# COMPACT_ATOMS: atom_id res chain seq x y z
N MET A 1 -7.15 12.36 9.59
CA MET A 1 -6.66 12.60 8.22
C MET A 1 -5.22 13.10 8.30
N PRO A 2 -4.31 12.66 7.42
CA PRO A 2 -2.94 13.15 7.42
C PRO A 2 -2.93 14.68 7.26
N LYS A 3 -2.01 15.37 7.97
CA LYS A 3 -1.91 16.83 7.90
C LYS A 3 -1.46 17.25 6.49
N LEU A 4 -2.08 18.30 5.96
CA LEU A 4 -1.69 18.90 4.69
C LEU A 4 -0.26 19.45 4.79
N LYS A 5 0.43 19.51 3.66
CA LYS A 5 1.80 20.03 3.59
C LYS A 5 1.80 21.54 3.89
N PRO A 6 2.84 22.08 4.54
CA PRO A 6 3.00 23.52 4.69
C PRO A 6 2.95 24.23 3.32
N GLY A 7 2.21 25.33 3.23
CA GLY A 7 2.01 26.08 1.98
C GLY A 7 0.89 25.58 1.06
N THR A 8 0.06 24.63 1.51
CA THR A 8 -1.13 24.21 0.75
C THR A 8 -2.15 25.36 0.72
N ILE A 9 -2.44 25.89 -0.46
CA ILE A 9 -3.46 26.92 -0.67
C ILE A 9 -4.82 26.24 -0.78
N HIS A 10 -5.79 26.69 0.02
CA HIS A 10 -7.20 26.31 -0.12
C HIS A 10 -7.98 27.51 -0.65
N PRO A 11 -8.97 27.29 -1.54
CA PRO A 11 -9.88 28.33 -1.95
C PRO A 11 -10.54 29.00 -0.75
N THR A 12 -10.72 30.30 -0.85
CA THR A 12 -11.57 31.07 0.07
C THR A 12 -13.04 30.79 -0.20
N LEU A 13 -13.92 31.18 0.73
CA LEU A 13 -15.37 31.01 0.58
C LEU A 13 -15.93 31.72 -0.67
N GLU A 14 -15.35 32.87 -1.04
CA GLU A 14 -15.75 33.61 -2.24
C GLU A 14 -15.32 32.88 -3.52
N GLU A 15 -14.11 32.32 -3.52
CA GLU A 15 -13.58 31.52 -4.62
C GLU A 15 -14.38 30.22 -4.77
N ASP A 16 -14.71 29.53 -3.67
CA ASP A 16 -15.58 28.35 -3.68
C ASP A 16 -16.96 28.66 -4.28
N ALA A 17 -17.56 29.80 -3.91
CA ALA A 17 -18.83 30.24 -4.49
C ALA A 17 -18.71 30.53 -5.99
N SER A 18 -17.57 31.06 -6.45
CA SER A 18 -17.30 31.29 -7.87
C SER A 18 -17.16 29.97 -8.65
N ILE A 19 -16.45 28.99 -8.07
CA ILE A 19 -16.30 27.65 -8.62
C ILE A 19 -17.67 26.98 -8.76
N GLN A 20 -18.51 27.05 -7.72
CA GLN A 20 -19.86 26.47 -7.71
C GLN A 20 -20.77 27.09 -8.77
N ARG A 21 -20.73 28.41 -8.98
CA ARG A 21 -21.48 29.05 -10.08
C ARG A 21 -21.02 28.57 -11.44
N GLY A 22 -19.71 28.38 -11.63
CA GLY A 22 -19.16 27.86 -12.88
C GLY A 22 -19.67 26.45 -13.16
N ILE A 23 -19.66 25.56 -12.16
CA ILE A 23 -20.16 24.19 -12.30
C ILE A 23 -21.66 24.20 -12.61
N ALA A 24 -22.47 25.01 -11.91
CA ALA A 24 -23.90 25.07 -12.12
C ALA A 24 -24.30 25.64 -13.50
N ALA A 25 -23.45 26.46 -14.11
CA ALA A 25 -23.68 27.04 -15.43
C ALA A 25 -23.25 26.11 -16.58
N ASP A 26 -22.47 25.06 -16.30
CA ASP A 26 -21.97 24.10 -17.28
C ASP A 26 -22.83 22.82 -17.29
N PRO A 27 -23.66 22.59 -18.33
CA PRO A 27 -24.51 21.42 -18.40
C PRO A 27 -23.76 20.09 -18.62
N ASP A 28 -22.48 20.14 -19.03
CA ASP A 28 -21.64 18.96 -19.22
C ASP A 28 -20.81 18.62 -17.96
N ALA A 29 -20.89 19.47 -16.92
CA ALA A 29 -20.15 19.24 -15.69
C ALA A 29 -20.65 17.98 -14.96
N MET A 30 -19.78 16.98 -14.87
CA MET A 30 -20.02 15.77 -14.09
C MET A 30 -19.49 15.96 -12.66
N GLU A 31 -20.39 16.20 -11.71
CA GLU A 31 -20.03 16.25 -10.29
C GLU A 31 -19.87 14.83 -9.71
N PHE A 32 -18.72 14.57 -9.10
CA PHE A 32 -18.48 13.31 -8.41
C PHE A 32 -19.12 13.35 -7.02
N GLY A 33 -20.32 12.77 -6.89
CA GLY A 33 -21.12 12.83 -5.67
C GLY A 33 -20.89 11.65 -4.71
N GLU A 34 -21.63 11.64 -3.61
CA GLU A 34 -21.60 10.53 -2.64
C GLU A 34 -22.01 9.18 -3.26
N ALA A 35 -22.91 9.20 -4.24
CA ALA A 35 -23.35 8.01 -4.95
C ALA A 35 -22.22 7.40 -5.79
N ASP A 36 -21.42 8.24 -6.45
CA ASP A 36 -20.26 7.81 -7.24
C ASP A 36 -19.13 7.33 -6.35
N ALA A 37 -18.90 8.00 -5.22
CA ALA A 37 -17.94 7.57 -4.21
C ALA A 37 -18.27 6.18 -3.64
N LYS A 38 -19.56 5.86 -3.43
CA LYS A 38 -20.02 4.53 -2.98
C LYS A 38 -19.85 3.46 -4.06
N ARG A 39 -19.93 3.83 -5.34
CA ARG A 39 -19.77 2.92 -6.50
C ARG A 39 -18.31 2.75 -6.93
N ALA A 40 -17.42 3.65 -6.52
CA ALA A 40 -16.01 3.56 -6.79
C ALA A 40 -15.41 2.28 -6.20
N LYS A 41 -15.00 1.35 -7.07
CA LYS A 41 -14.23 0.18 -6.65
C LYS A 41 -12.91 0.65 -6.04
N ARG A 42 -12.54 0.09 -4.88
CA ARG A 42 -11.20 0.28 -4.31
C ARG A 42 -10.16 -0.13 -5.35
N MET A 43 -9.49 0.86 -5.93
CA MET A 43 -8.36 0.65 -6.82
C MET A 43 -7.17 0.18 -5.98
N GLY A 44 -6.72 -1.05 -6.20
CA GLY A 44 -5.62 -1.66 -5.49
C GLY A 44 -5.33 -3.06 -6.02
N ARG A 45 -4.11 -3.57 -5.79
CA ARG A 45 -3.78 -4.96 -6.09
C ARG A 45 -4.77 -5.87 -5.33
N PRO A 46 -5.31 -6.94 -5.96
CA PRO A 46 -6.09 -7.94 -5.25
C PRO A 46 -5.37 -8.41 -3.98
N ARG A 47 -6.12 -8.63 -2.91
CA ARG A 47 -5.55 -9.16 -1.67
C ARG A 47 -4.99 -10.55 -1.98
N LEU A 48 -3.77 -10.82 -1.52
CA LEU A 48 -3.20 -12.17 -1.55
C LEU A 48 -3.92 -13.04 -0.52
N ASP A 49 -4.27 -14.27 -0.89
CA ASP A 49 -4.96 -15.21 0.01
C ASP A 49 -4.09 -15.61 1.22
N ALA A 50 -2.78 -15.75 1.01
CA ALA A 50 -1.79 -16.07 2.04
C ALA A 50 -0.60 -15.10 1.98
N PRO A 51 -0.68 -13.91 2.59
CA PRO A 51 0.44 -12.99 2.66
C PRO A 51 1.54 -13.52 3.58
N LYS A 52 2.78 -13.10 3.35
CA LYS A 52 3.88 -13.35 4.28
C LYS A 52 3.56 -12.69 5.62
N VAL A 53 3.73 -13.42 6.71
CA VAL A 53 3.52 -12.91 8.07
C VAL A 53 4.80 -12.21 8.54
N PRO A 54 4.78 -10.91 8.86
CA PRO A 54 5.93 -10.24 9.44
C PRO A 54 6.13 -10.71 10.88
N VAL A 55 7.34 -11.20 11.17
CA VAL A 55 7.72 -11.67 12.51
C VAL A 55 9.04 -11.01 12.93
N THR A 56 9.14 -10.65 14.21
CA THR A 56 10.39 -10.14 14.80
C THR A 56 11.14 -11.30 15.43
N ILE A 57 12.17 -11.81 14.75
CA ILE A 57 13.00 -12.94 15.19
C ILE A 57 14.45 -12.47 15.23
N ARG A 58 15.22 -12.92 16.22
CA ARG A 58 16.67 -12.75 16.27
C ARG A 58 17.32 -13.98 15.63
N TYR A 59 18.22 -13.75 14.69
CA TYR A 59 19.07 -14.76 14.08
C TYR A 59 20.52 -14.51 14.49
N ASP A 60 21.34 -15.55 14.46
CA ASP A 60 22.77 -15.40 14.63
C ASP A 60 23.38 -14.57 13.48
N GLN A 61 24.42 -13.81 13.81
CA GLN A 61 25.02 -12.81 12.91
C GLN A 61 25.63 -13.47 11.66
N ASP A 62 26.34 -14.58 11.85
CA ASP A 62 26.97 -15.35 10.79
C ASP A 62 25.96 -15.89 9.76
N VAL A 63 24.79 -16.34 10.22
CA VAL A 63 23.69 -16.77 9.35
C VAL A 63 23.20 -15.61 8.47
N ILE A 64 22.96 -14.45 9.06
CA ILE A 64 22.51 -13.26 8.31
C ILE A 64 23.57 -12.81 7.31
N ASP A 65 24.84 -12.81 7.71
CA ASP A 65 25.93 -12.38 6.84
C ASP A 65 26.13 -13.34 5.67
N ALA A 66 26.05 -14.66 5.91
CA ALA A 66 26.11 -15.67 4.86
C ALA A 66 24.99 -15.48 3.83
N PHE A 67 23.75 -15.24 4.25
CA PHE A 67 22.68 -14.96 3.30
C PHE A 67 22.86 -13.60 2.62
N ARG A 68 23.22 -12.53 3.32
CA ARG A 68 23.45 -11.21 2.71
C ARG A 68 24.54 -11.24 1.63
N ALA A 69 25.60 -12.04 1.83
CA ALA A 69 26.67 -12.22 0.86
C ALA A 69 26.17 -12.82 -0.47
N THR A 70 25.02 -13.49 -0.50
CA THR A 70 24.39 -13.99 -1.73
C THR A 70 23.80 -12.88 -2.61
N GLY A 71 23.78 -11.62 -2.13
CA GLY A 71 23.32 -10.45 -2.88
C GLY A 71 21.81 -10.22 -2.81
N ASP A 72 21.28 -9.56 -3.84
CA ASP A 72 19.86 -9.19 -3.92
C ASP A 72 18.96 -10.42 -3.80
N GLY A 73 17.86 -10.26 -3.05
CA GLY A 73 16.91 -11.34 -2.79
C GLY A 73 17.35 -12.35 -1.73
N TRP A 74 18.37 -12.05 -0.91
CA TRP A 74 18.83 -12.96 0.14
C TRP A 74 17.73 -13.41 1.11
N GLN A 75 16.78 -12.53 1.45
CA GLN A 75 15.63 -12.88 2.31
C GLN A 75 14.71 -13.91 1.63
N THR A 76 14.54 -13.83 0.30
CA THR A 76 13.77 -14.80 -0.47
C THR A 76 14.46 -16.16 -0.46
N ARG A 77 15.79 -16.19 -0.63
CA ARG A 77 16.60 -17.42 -0.53
C ARG A 77 16.55 -18.02 0.87
N MET A 78 16.68 -17.21 1.91
CA MET A 78 16.53 -17.66 3.30
C MET A 78 15.15 -18.28 3.54
N ASN A 79 14.07 -17.64 3.07
CA ASN A 79 12.73 -18.21 3.17
C ASN A 79 12.58 -19.52 2.36
N ALA A 80 13.24 -19.66 1.22
CA ALA A 80 13.25 -20.91 0.46
C ALA A 80 13.97 -22.04 1.22
N ALA A 81 15.10 -21.75 1.85
CA ALA A 81 15.85 -22.69 2.69
C ALA A 81 15.01 -23.14 3.89
N LEU A 82 14.30 -22.23 4.56
CA LEU A 82 13.37 -22.60 5.66
C LEU A 82 12.25 -23.52 5.17
N ARG A 83 11.72 -23.29 3.97
CA ARG A 83 10.70 -24.18 3.37
C ARG A 83 11.27 -25.55 3.01
N GLU A 84 12.50 -25.59 2.53
CA GLU A 84 13.20 -26.85 2.22
C GLU A 84 13.44 -27.66 3.48
N TRP A 85 13.99 -27.02 4.51
CA TRP A 85 14.18 -27.64 5.81
C TRP A 85 12.86 -28.23 6.36
N LEU A 86 11.74 -27.51 6.25
CA LEU A 86 10.42 -28.02 6.67
C LEU A 86 9.92 -29.22 5.86
N ARG A 87 10.25 -29.32 4.56
CA ARG A 87 9.88 -30.49 3.73
C ARG A 87 10.68 -31.72 4.13
N ASP A 88 11.97 -31.52 4.38
CA ASP A 88 12.91 -32.61 4.67
C ASP A 88 12.80 -33.09 6.13
N HIS A 89 12.31 -32.21 7.01
CA HIS A 89 12.18 -32.45 8.44
C HIS A 89 10.72 -32.31 8.88
N GLU A 90 9.77 -32.76 8.04
CA GLU A 90 8.38 -32.87 8.44
C GLU A 90 8.32 -33.68 9.74
N ALA A 91 8.05 -32.97 10.85
CA ALA A 91 7.72 -33.60 12.11
C ALA A 91 6.39 -34.34 11.89
N ALA A 92 6.39 -35.63 12.19
CA ALA A 92 5.19 -36.45 12.30
C ALA A 92 4.13 -35.79 13.21
#